data_AF-A0A7C4UBG1-F1
#
_entry.id   AF-A0A7C4UBG1-F1
#
_cell.length_a   1.000
_cell.length_b   1.000
_cell.length_c   1.000
_cell.angle_alpha   90.00
_cell.angle_beta   90.00
_cell.angle_gamma   90.00
#
_symmetry.space_group_name_H-M   'P 1'
#
loop_
_entity.id
_entity.type
_entity.pdbx_description
1 polymer ?
#
loop_
_entity_poly.entity_id
_entity_poly.type
_entity_poly.pdbx_seq_one_letter_code
_entity_poly.pdbx_strand_id
1 'polypeptide(L)'
;MEAGPNDVPAKEPHLPPMGRIGDLLAPKAPMTIAEAKLDDGTLTDLAIKFAYTINRFSVDWIGKRCHLSEKLAHEVVEQLRREGLIEESMMGSQNRALFKITDRGRIHAERCFEVCAYLGPAPVSLDAYSAMLRWQFANTPPAKPEHVVKSLSGLVLTDKAIQLAGLAVSSGRSLFVYGPSGNGKSSIGRQIHAALQGDYWIPHTIAVRNSVIRLYDEQVHHKVEVGNERTAAVTDQRWIRIRRPLVVVGGELTLEYLDLVYSPTLRYYEAPPHLKSNGGVFLVDDFGRERVSPMQLLNRFITPMEHHFDYFTLSTGQKIQVPLRHVLIIATNLSPETVTDPAFLRRMGYRLMLEAPTPEQYSKIFKSYAKKHGVEVSDSLIAGILERYRSEDRELRACEPRDLIERARDICRFRDKPLEITPDVLEIAWTGYFGTAGLGSRHGMDSPKPAVVEASGITVH
;
A
#
# COMPACT_ATOMS: atom_id res chain seq x y z
N MET A 1 1.99 16.37 29.79
CA MET A 1 3.16 15.59 30.25
C MET A 1 4.00 15.31 29.03
N GLU A 2 4.94 16.22 28.74
CA GLU A 2 5.87 16.09 27.63
C GLU A 2 7.01 15.16 28.04
N ALA A 3 7.22 14.09 27.27
CA ALA A 3 8.38 13.23 27.42
C ALA A 3 9.63 13.97 26.90
N GLY A 4 10.63 14.13 27.77
CA GLY A 4 11.88 14.83 27.44
C GLY A 4 12.80 14.00 26.53
N PRO A 5 13.76 14.64 25.85
CA PRO A 5 14.58 14.03 24.80
C PRO A 5 15.68 13.06 25.30
N ASN A 6 15.63 12.63 26.57
CA ASN A 6 16.61 11.72 27.19
C ASN A 6 15.97 10.50 27.88
N ASP A 7 14.67 10.25 27.72
CA ASP A 7 14.12 8.94 28.04
C ASP A 7 14.56 7.96 26.95
N VAL A 8 15.64 7.23 27.22
CA VAL A 8 15.91 5.97 26.51
C VAL A 8 14.67 5.12 26.76
N PRO A 9 13.84 4.81 25.74
CA PRO A 9 12.64 4.02 25.97
C PRO A 9 13.07 2.73 26.63
N ALA A 10 12.48 2.42 27.79
CA ALA A 10 12.73 1.20 28.54
C ALA A 10 12.91 0.05 27.55
N LYS A 11 14.11 -0.56 27.48
CA LYS A 11 14.52 -1.52 26.44
C LYS A 11 13.32 -2.35 26.01
N GLU A 12 12.76 -2.05 24.83
CA GLU A 12 11.60 -2.76 24.30
C GLU A 12 11.87 -4.27 24.40
N PRO A 13 11.23 -5.00 25.33
CA PRO A 13 11.75 -6.29 25.81
C PRO A 13 11.70 -7.39 24.75
N HIS A 14 10.85 -7.18 23.74
CA HIS A 14 10.69 -8.08 22.60
C HIS A 14 11.39 -7.58 21.33
N LEU A 15 12.06 -6.42 21.36
CA LEU A 15 12.81 -5.94 20.21
C LEU A 15 13.91 -6.95 19.87
N PRO A 16 14.01 -7.43 18.61
CA PRO A 16 15.11 -8.31 18.25
C PRO A 16 16.46 -7.59 18.48
N PRO A 17 17.53 -8.32 18.85
CA PRO A 17 18.83 -7.72 19.01
C PRO A 17 19.25 -6.98 17.73
N MET A 18 19.62 -5.70 17.84
CA MET A 18 20.01 -4.90 16.68
C MET A 18 21.54 -4.90 16.51
N GLY A 19 22.00 -4.89 15.26
CA GLY A 19 23.40 -4.76 14.86
C GLY A 19 23.61 -3.57 13.93
N ARG A 20 24.81 -2.97 13.97
CA ARG A 20 25.19 -1.91 13.03
C ARG A 20 25.90 -2.50 11.82
N ILE A 21 25.48 -2.04 10.63
CA ILE A 21 26.06 -2.33 9.33
C ILE A 21 26.34 -0.99 8.66
N GLY A 22 27.58 -0.51 8.78
CA GLY A 22 27.87 0.90 8.51
C GLY A 22 26.98 1.80 9.37
N ASP A 23 26.22 2.68 8.74
CA ASP A 23 25.26 3.57 9.40
C ASP A 23 23.86 2.95 9.62
N LEU A 24 23.61 1.74 9.11
CA LEU A 24 22.33 1.06 9.22
C LEU A 24 22.23 0.24 10.49
N LEU A 25 21.13 0.39 11.24
CA LEU A 25 20.72 -0.57 12.26
C LEU A 25 19.83 -1.65 11.63
N ALA A 26 20.22 -2.91 11.82
CA ALA A 26 19.54 -4.07 11.27
C ALA A 26 19.28 -5.14 12.36
N PRO A 27 18.19 -5.92 12.27
CA PRO A 27 17.95 -7.05 13.17
C PRO A 27 19.04 -8.11 13.01
N LYS A 28 19.57 -8.63 14.13
CA LYS A 28 20.51 -9.76 14.15
C LYS A 28 19.76 -11.07 14.15
N ALA A 29 20.26 -12.02 13.36
CA ALA A 29 19.68 -13.34 13.31
C ALA A 29 19.82 -14.06 14.67
N PRO A 30 18.77 -14.73 15.17
CA PRO A 30 18.90 -15.59 16.33
C PRO A 30 19.89 -16.73 16.05
N MET A 31 20.62 -17.13 17.08
CA MET A 31 21.56 -18.23 17.04
C MET A 31 20.98 -19.53 17.60
N THR A 32 19.90 -19.45 18.38
CA THR A 32 19.23 -20.62 18.96
C THR A 32 17.71 -20.62 18.75
N ILE A 33 17.08 -21.79 18.88
CA ILE A 33 15.61 -21.94 18.79
C ILE A 33 14.92 -21.10 19.87
N ALA A 34 15.46 -21.09 21.09
CA ALA A 34 14.93 -20.28 22.19
C ALA A 34 15.02 -18.77 21.91
N GLU A 35 16.12 -18.31 21.31
CA GLU A 35 16.28 -16.90 20.90
C GLU A 35 15.30 -16.47 19.80
N ALA A 36 14.81 -17.41 18.98
CA ALA A 36 13.82 -17.11 17.96
C ALA A 36 12.47 -16.66 18.55
N LYS A 37 12.21 -16.97 19.85
CA LYS A 37 10.99 -16.62 20.59
C LYS A 37 9.71 -17.02 19.85
N LEU A 38 9.73 -18.19 19.23
CA LEU A 38 8.58 -18.83 18.58
C LEU A 38 8.07 -19.96 19.47
N ASP A 39 6.84 -20.40 19.24
CA ASP A 39 6.30 -21.56 19.95
C ASP A 39 7.08 -22.84 19.62
N ASP A 40 7.16 -23.74 20.59
CA ASP A 40 7.86 -25.02 20.47
C ASP A 40 7.39 -25.78 19.23
N GLY A 41 8.35 -26.33 18.49
CA GLY A 41 8.06 -27.06 17.26
C GLY A 41 7.91 -26.20 16.01
N THR A 42 7.66 -24.88 16.10
CA THR A 42 7.38 -24.04 14.91
C THR A 42 8.48 -24.13 13.84
N LEU A 43 9.75 -24.06 14.24
CA LEU A 43 10.88 -24.11 13.32
C LEU A 43 11.16 -25.52 12.78
N THR A 44 11.02 -26.54 13.63
CA THR A 44 11.20 -27.95 13.23
C THR A 44 10.07 -28.40 12.30
N ASP A 45 8.83 -28.02 12.58
CA ASP A 45 7.66 -28.26 11.72
C ASP A 45 7.78 -27.57 10.35
N LEU A 46 8.32 -26.36 10.30
CA LEU A 46 8.62 -25.71 9.03
C LEU A 46 9.73 -26.44 8.27
N ALA A 47 10.82 -26.78 8.96
CA ALA A 47 11.96 -27.46 8.34
C ALA A 47 11.62 -28.87 7.84
N ILE A 48 10.82 -29.65 8.58
CA ILE A 48 10.39 -30.99 8.15
C ILE A 48 9.42 -30.92 6.98
N LYS A 49 8.56 -29.89 6.90
CA LYS A 49 7.73 -29.64 5.70
C LYS A 49 8.59 -29.37 4.47
N PHE A 50 9.68 -28.59 4.59
CA PHE A 50 10.64 -28.42 3.49
C PHE A 50 11.36 -29.72 3.14
N ALA A 51 11.83 -30.47 4.14
CA ALA A 51 12.48 -31.77 3.93
C ALA A 51 11.57 -32.77 3.20
N TYR A 52 10.26 -32.72 3.44
CA TYR A 52 9.26 -33.56 2.77
C TYR A 52 9.18 -33.31 1.25
N THR A 53 9.58 -32.13 0.77
CA THR A 53 9.49 -31.76 -0.67
C THR A 53 10.66 -32.26 -1.52
N ILE A 54 11.73 -32.80 -0.91
CA ILE A 54 12.96 -33.19 -1.62
C ILE A 54 13.55 -34.49 -1.08
N ASN A 55 14.23 -35.25 -1.92
CA ASN A 55 14.78 -36.55 -1.53
C ASN A 55 15.93 -36.47 -0.51
N ARG A 56 16.81 -35.47 -0.66
CA ARG A 56 17.96 -35.22 0.24
C ARG A 56 18.20 -33.73 0.34
N PHE A 57 18.66 -33.27 1.50
CA PHE A 57 18.96 -31.85 1.74
C PHE A 57 20.18 -31.69 2.65
N SER A 58 20.72 -30.47 2.72
CA SER A 58 21.78 -30.07 3.64
C SER A 58 21.27 -29.02 4.62
N VAL A 59 22.02 -28.79 5.71
CA VAL A 59 21.71 -27.72 6.67
C VAL A 59 21.65 -26.34 6.00
N ASP A 60 22.61 -26.03 5.11
CA ASP A 60 22.63 -24.79 4.33
C ASP A 60 21.37 -24.60 3.48
N TRP A 61 20.86 -25.70 2.90
CA TRP A 61 19.63 -25.64 2.11
C TRP A 61 18.42 -25.27 2.98
N ILE A 62 18.28 -25.87 4.17
CA ILE A 62 17.21 -25.51 5.12
C ILE A 62 17.39 -24.06 5.60
N GLY A 63 18.61 -23.66 5.95
CA GLY A 63 18.92 -22.29 6.35
C GLY A 63 18.49 -21.27 5.30
N LYS A 64 18.81 -21.52 4.02
CA LYS A 64 18.41 -20.66 2.90
C LYS A 64 16.89 -20.64 2.67
N ARG A 65 16.20 -21.78 2.75
CA ARG A 65 14.76 -21.86 2.50
C ARG A 65 13.93 -21.23 3.62
N CYS A 66 14.37 -21.41 4.87
CA CYS A 66 13.70 -20.88 6.06
C CYS A 66 14.24 -19.51 6.49
N HIS A 67 15.23 -18.94 5.80
CA HIS A 67 15.90 -17.68 6.16
C HIS A 67 16.51 -17.70 7.60
N LEU A 68 17.09 -18.84 7.99
CA LEU A 68 17.71 -19.03 9.30
C LEU A 68 19.23 -18.77 9.23
N SER A 69 19.80 -18.34 10.35
CA SER A 69 21.26 -18.32 10.50
C SER A 69 21.81 -19.75 10.42
N GLU A 70 23.08 -19.89 10.03
CA GLU A 70 23.73 -21.21 9.94
C GLU A 70 23.65 -21.99 11.27
N LYS A 71 23.91 -21.31 12.39
CA LYS A 71 23.82 -21.91 13.73
C LYS A 71 22.41 -22.39 14.06
N LEU A 72 21.41 -21.57 13.78
CA LEU A 72 20.01 -21.92 14.05
C LEU A 72 19.54 -23.06 13.15
N ALA A 73 19.90 -23.03 11.86
CA ALA A 73 19.59 -24.11 10.93
C ALA A 73 20.19 -25.45 11.40
N HIS A 74 21.43 -25.42 11.89
CA HIS A 74 22.08 -26.61 12.45
C HIS A 74 21.35 -27.14 13.69
N GLU A 75 20.96 -26.26 14.63
CA GLU A 75 20.21 -26.68 15.82
C GLU A 75 18.85 -27.31 15.45
N VAL A 76 18.13 -26.72 14.50
CA VAL A 76 16.84 -27.24 14.01
C VAL A 76 17.01 -28.61 13.36
N VAL A 77 18.01 -28.78 12.49
CA VAL A 77 18.28 -30.08 11.83
C VAL A 77 18.71 -31.13 12.85
N GLU A 78 19.57 -30.80 13.81
CA GLU A 78 19.95 -31.74 14.87
C GLU A 78 18.77 -32.11 15.76
N GLN A 79 17.84 -31.19 16.03
CA GLN A 79 16.61 -31.53 16.74
C GLN A 79 15.75 -32.54 15.95
N LEU A 80 15.51 -32.31 14.66
CA LEU A 80 14.79 -33.26 13.81
C LEU A 80 15.46 -34.64 13.78
N ARG A 81 16.80 -34.68 13.77
CA ARG A 81 17.58 -35.93 13.79
C ARG A 81 17.42 -36.67 15.12
N ARG A 82 17.53 -35.95 16.26
CA ARG A 82 17.33 -36.53 17.60
C ARG A 82 15.92 -37.10 17.79
N GLU A 83 14.92 -36.46 17.18
CA GLU A 83 13.52 -36.93 17.21
C GLU A 83 13.25 -38.09 16.24
N GLY A 84 14.24 -38.48 15.41
CA GLY A 84 14.13 -39.57 14.44
C GLY A 84 13.26 -39.23 13.22
N LEU A 85 13.00 -37.95 12.96
CA LEU A 85 12.23 -37.47 11.81
C LEU A 85 13.07 -37.42 10.54
N ILE A 86 14.40 -37.29 10.69
CA ILE A 86 15.37 -37.35 9.61
C ILE A 86 16.54 -38.24 10.02
N GLU A 87 17.26 -38.74 9.04
CA GLU A 87 18.47 -39.53 9.22
C GLU A 87 19.58 -39.04 8.30
N GLU A 88 20.82 -39.16 8.77
CA GLU A 88 21.99 -38.81 7.98
C GLU A 88 22.21 -39.85 6.89
N SER A 89 22.37 -39.38 5.66
CA SER A 89 22.72 -40.19 4.49
C SER A 89 24.22 -40.04 4.19
N MET A 90 24.77 -40.95 3.40
CA MET A 90 26.18 -40.94 3.00
C MET A 90 26.63 -39.55 2.51
N MET A 91 27.80 -39.11 3.00
CA MET A 91 28.45 -37.83 2.69
C MET A 91 28.40 -37.51 1.20
N GLY A 92 27.93 -36.30 0.86
CA GLY A 92 28.00 -35.80 -0.51
C GLY A 92 29.44 -35.54 -0.95
N SER A 93 29.63 -35.31 -2.25
CA SER A 93 30.95 -35.09 -2.91
C SER A 93 31.78 -33.90 -2.39
N GLN A 94 31.29 -33.14 -1.41
CA GLN A 94 31.95 -31.98 -0.80
C GLN A 94 32.09 -32.08 0.74
N ASN A 95 32.09 -33.28 1.32
CA ASN A 95 32.25 -33.50 2.77
C ASN A 95 31.16 -32.82 3.63
N ARG A 96 29.99 -32.54 3.05
CA ARG A 96 28.82 -31.98 3.74
C ARG A 96 27.85 -33.10 4.09
N ALA A 97 27.39 -33.12 5.34
CA ALA A 97 26.35 -34.04 5.78
C ALA A 97 25.06 -33.80 4.98
N LEU A 98 24.50 -34.88 4.44
CA LEU A 98 23.23 -34.87 3.74
C LEU A 98 22.21 -35.64 4.58
N PHE A 99 20.99 -35.15 4.63
CA PHE A 99 19.91 -35.75 5.40
C PHE A 99 18.81 -36.24 4.47
N LYS A 100 18.12 -37.31 4.86
CA LYS A 100 16.88 -37.78 4.24
C LYS A 100 15.79 -37.88 5.30
N ILE A 101 14.55 -37.62 4.88
CA ILE A 101 13.38 -37.77 5.74
C ILE A 101 13.08 -39.25 5.99
N THR A 102 12.77 -39.61 7.23
CA THR A 102 12.35 -40.98 7.61
C THR A 102 10.85 -41.16 7.35
N ASP A 103 10.33 -42.39 7.40
CA ASP A 103 8.88 -42.63 7.29
C ASP A 103 8.10 -41.94 8.43
N ARG A 104 8.67 -41.92 9.64
CA ARG A 104 8.12 -41.14 10.77
C ARG A 104 8.09 -39.65 10.46
N GLY A 105 9.16 -39.12 9.86
CA GLY A 105 9.24 -37.74 9.41
C GLY A 105 8.19 -37.40 8.36
N ARG A 106 7.93 -38.31 7.40
CA ARG A 106 6.89 -38.12 6.38
C ARG A 106 5.51 -38.00 6.99
N ILE A 107 5.14 -38.91 7.90
CA ILE A 107 3.85 -38.87 8.61
C ILE A 107 3.73 -37.58 9.44
N HIS A 108 4.81 -37.13 10.08
CA HIS A 108 4.81 -35.88 10.84
C HIS A 108 4.63 -34.67 9.91
N ALA A 109 5.34 -34.61 8.79
CA ALA A 109 5.21 -33.53 7.82
C ALA A 109 3.80 -33.43 7.23
N GLU A 110 3.15 -34.56 6.91
CA GLU A 110 1.76 -34.60 6.45
C GLU A 110 0.83 -33.95 7.47
N ARG A 111 0.97 -34.28 8.77
CA ARG A 111 0.21 -33.62 9.85
C ARG A 111 0.50 -32.12 9.95
N CYS A 112 1.76 -31.71 9.78
CA CYS A 112 2.10 -30.29 9.74
C CYS A 112 1.41 -29.56 8.57
N PHE A 113 1.30 -30.18 7.39
CA PHE A 113 0.57 -29.62 6.24
C PHE A 113 -0.94 -29.56 6.48
N GLU A 114 -1.50 -30.52 7.22
CA GLU A 114 -2.90 -30.49 7.66
C GLU A 114 -3.20 -29.33 8.61
N VAL A 115 -2.24 -28.92 9.44
CA VAL A 115 -2.38 -27.76 10.32
C VAL A 115 -2.16 -26.45 9.58
N CYS A 116 -1.05 -26.34 8.85
CA CYS A 116 -0.66 -25.13 8.14
C CYS A 116 0.25 -25.48 6.95
N ALA A 117 -0.24 -25.24 5.74
CA ALA A 117 0.49 -25.55 4.51
C ALA A 117 1.51 -24.48 4.12
N TYR A 118 1.78 -23.49 4.98
CA TYR A 118 2.77 -22.47 4.73
C TYR A 118 4.17 -23.07 4.51
N LEU A 119 4.80 -22.67 3.40
CA LEU A 119 6.19 -22.96 3.04
C LEU A 119 6.83 -21.65 2.58
N GLY A 120 7.87 -21.22 3.28
CA GLY A 120 8.58 -19.97 3.00
C GLY A 120 9.53 -19.60 4.14
N PRO A 121 9.98 -18.33 4.19
CA PRO A 121 10.79 -17.82 5.29
C PRO A 121 10.14 -18.06 6.65
N ALA A 122 10.97 -18.41 7.64
CA ALA A 122 10.48 -18.65 8.99
C ALA A 122 9.82 -17.39 9.56
N PRO A 123 8.67 -17.52 10.26
CA PRO A 123 7.99 -16.38 10.83
C PRO A 123 8.79 -15.76 11.97
N VAL A 124 8.42 -14.53 12.31
CA VAL A 124 8.82 -13.86 13.55
C VAL A 124 7.64 -13.81 14.50
N SER A 125 7.87 -13.75 15.81
CA SER A 125 6.76 -13.64 16.75
C SER A 125 6.05 -12.29 16.63
N LEU A 126 4.76 -12.28 16.94
CA LEU A 126 3.95 -11.06 16.98
C LEU A 126 4.55 -10.01 17.94
N ASP A 127 5.10 -10.45 19.08
CA ASP A 127 5.73 -9.55 20.04
C ASP A 127 6.98 -8.87 19.47
N ALA A 128 7.81 -9.63 18.74
CA ALA A 128 8.99 -9.07 18.09
C ALA A 128 8.63 -8.08 16.99
N TYR A 129 7.62 -8.40 16.17
CA TYR A 129 7.10 -7.46 15.18
C TYR A 129 6.52 -6.19 15.81
N SER A 130 5.74 -6.34 16.87
CA SER A 130 5.14 -5.22 17.60
C SER A 130 6.18 -4.31 18.24
N ALA A 131 7.24 -4.89 18.83
CA ALA A 131 8.36 -4.13 19.38
C ALA A 131 9.17 -3.43 18.30
N MET A 132 9.42 -4.09 17.15
CA MET A 132 10.06 -3.47 16.00
C MET A 132 9.28 -2.26 15.51
N LEU A 133 7.96 -2.37 15.36
CA LEU A 133 7.11 -1.26 14.94
C LEU A 133 7.21 -0.07 15.90
N ARG A 134 7.07 -0.28 17.21
CA ARG A 134 7.17 0.79 18.21
C ARG A 134 8.54 1.47 18.18
N TRP A 135 9.61 0.68 18.08
CA TRP A 135 10.96 1.21 17.94
C TRP A 135 11.11 2.06 16.67
N GLN A 136 10.62 1.58 15.52
CA GLN A 136 10.66 2.33 14.27
C GLN A 136 9.83 3.62 14.32
N PHE A 137 8.65 3.59 14.95
CA PHE A 137 7.82 4.78 15.13
C PHE A 137 8.49 5.87 15.97
N ALA A 138 9.32 5.48 16.94
CA ALA A 138 10.06 6.42 17.79
C ALA A 138 11.35 6.92 17.13
N ASN A 139 11.99 6.12 16.28
CA ASN A 139 13.31 6.42 15.71
C ASN A 139 13.28 6.92 14.26
N THR A 140 12.13 6.85 13.58
CA THR A 140 12.01 7.36 12.20
C THR A 140 11.93 8.88 12.20
N PRO A 141 12.75 9.58 11.39
CA PRO A 141 12.68 11.03 11.28
C PRO A 141 11.31 11.52 10.80
N PRO A 142 10.78 12.62 11.37
CA PRO A 142 9.54 13.22 10.89
C PRO A 142 9.73 13.79 9.48
N ALA A 143 8.62 13.94 8.74
CA ALA A 143 8.63 14.60 7.45
C ALA A 143 8.98 16.08 7.61
N LYS A 144 9.94 16.57 6.83
CA LYS A 144 10.34 17.99 6.83
C LYS A 144 9.57 18.77 5.76
N PRO A 145 9.33 20.08 5.94
CA PRO A 145 8.64 20.92 4.96
C PRO A 145 9.25 20.83 3.55
N GLU A 146 10.57 20.79 3.44
CA GLU A 146 11.29 20.67 2.16
C GLU A 146 10.93 19.39 1.39
N HIS A 147 10.80 18.27 2.10
CA HIS A 147 10.41 17.00 1.48
C HIS A 147 8.96 17.03 1.01
N VAL A 148 8.08 17.68 1.75
CA VAL A 148 6.67 17.88 1.38
C VAL A 148 6.57 18.71 0.10
N VAL A 149 7.22 19.89 0.06
CA VAL A 149 7.25 20.76 -1.11
C VAL A 149 7.81 20.04 -2.33
N LYS A 150 8.93 19.31 -2.16
CA LYS A 150 9.52 18.51 -3.24
C LYS A 150 8.58 17.43 -3.74
N SER A 151 7.93 16.70 -2.83
CA SER A 151 7.00 15.62 -3.17
C SER A 151 5.78 16.11 -3.95
N LEU A 152 5.27 17.30 -3.61
CA LEU A 152 4.09 17.90 -4.24
C LEU A 152 4.42 18.84 -5.40
N SER A 153 5.69 19.02 -5.76
CA SER A 153 6.13 19.94 -6.81
C SER A 153 5.53 19.65 -8.21
N GLY A 154 5.06 18.42 -8.42
CA GLY A 154 4.34 18.02 -9.63
C GLY A 154 2.90 18.50 -9.70
N LEU A 155 2.35 19.06 -8.61
CA LEU A 155 0.97 19.53 -8.49
C LEU A 155 0.93 21.06 -8.34
N VAL A 156 -0.07 21.69 -8.94
CA VAL A 156 -0.35 23.11 -8.73
C VAL A 156 -1.34 23.22 -7.59
N LEU A 157 -0.82 23.49 -6.39
CA LEU A 157 -1.57 23.60 -5.15
C LEU A 157 -1.34 24.97 -4.51
N THR A 158 -2.25 25.38 -3.64
CA THR A 158 -2.06 26.56 -2.80
C THR A 158 -1.08 26.25 -1.66
N ASP A 159 -0.39 27.28 -1.14
CA ASP A 159 0.54 27.11 -0.01
C ASP A 159 -0.15 26.51 1.21
N LYS A 160 -1.42 26.89 1.44
CA LYS A 160 -2.28 26.33 2.49
C LYS A 160 -2.51 24.83 2.29
N ALA A 161 -2.75 24.38 1.06
CA ALA A 161 -2.93 22.96 0.75
C ALA A 161 -1.67 22.14 1.01
N ILE A 162 -0.51 22.65 0.58
CA ILE A 162 0.80 22.04 0.83
C ILE A 162 1.07 21.97 2.34
N GLN A 163 0.78 23.04 3.08
CA GLN A 163 0.96 23.10 4.53
C GLN A 163 0.08 22.06 5.25
N LEU A 164 -1.22 21.97 4.92
CA LEU A 164 -2.13 21.01 5.55
C LEU A 164 -1.74 19.56 5.26
N ALA A 165 -1.39 19.24 4.01
CA ALA A 165 -0.90 17.91 3.64
C ALA A 165 0.41 17.57 4.38
N GLY A 166 1.34 18.52 4.48
CA GLY A 166 2.59 18.34 5.22
C GLY A 166 2.38 18.13 6.72
N LEU A 167 1.46 18.88 7.33
CA LEU A 167 1.11 18.71 8.75
C LEU A 167 0.51 17.34 9.04
N ALA A 168 -0.37 16.83 8.17
CA ALA A 168 -0.94 15.49 8.32
C ALA A 168 0.15 14.41 8.32
N VAL A 169 1.05 14.47 7.33
CA VAL A 169 2.12 13.49 7.17
C VAL A 169 3.19 13.61 8.27
N SER A 170 3.54 14.83 8.71
CA SER A 170 4.49 15.04 9.80
C SER A 170 3.95 14.60 11.16
N SER A 171 2.65 14.79 11.41
CA SER A 171 2.03 14.41 12.69
C SER A 171 1.59 12.93 12.73
N GLY A 172 1.50 12.28 11.57
CA GLY A 172 0.93 10.94 11.44
C GLY A 172 -0.60 10.91 11.60
N ARG A 173 -1.26 12.07 11.52
CA ARG A 173 -2.72 12.18 11.59
C ARG A 173 -3.34 11.94 10.21
N SER A 174 -4.62 11.58 10.19
CA SER A 174 -5.34 11.38 8.94
C SER A 174 -5.49 12.67 8.13
N LEU A 175 -5.60 12.54 6.82
CA LEU A 175 -5.86 13.63 5.87
C LEU A 175 -7.11 13.31 5.06
N PHE A 176 -8.15 14.12 5.23
CA PHE A 176 -9.38 14.03 4.46
C PHE A 176 -9.33 15.04 3.31
N VAL A 177 -9.22 14.56 2.07
CA VAL A 177 -9.15 15.39 0.87
C VAL A 177 -10.48 15.30 0.14
N TYR A 178 -11.19 16.43 0.03
CA TYR A 178 -12.53 16.48 -0.54
C TYR A 178 -12.70 17.64 -1.51
N GLY A 179 -13.74 17.58 -2.34
CA GLY A 179 -14.05 18.59 -3.35
C GLY A 179 -14.44 17.98 -4.70
N PRO A 180 -14.70 18.79 -5.73
CA PRO A 180 -15.14 18.31 -7.04
C PRO A 180 -14.17 17.29 -7.67
N SER A 181 -14.70 16.39 -8.49
CA SER A 181 -13.89 15.39 -9.19
C SER A 181 -12.92 16.06 -10.17
N GLY A 182 -11.77 15.43 -10.41
CA GLY A 182 -10.75 15.94 -11.34
C GLY A 182 -9.76 16.96 -10.76
N ASN A 183 -9.87 17.36 -9.49
CA ASN A 183 -8.97 18.35 -8.87
C ASN A 183 -7.73 17.77 -8.15
N GLY A 184 -7.35 16.53 -8.46
CA GLY A 184 -6.08 15.96 -8.01
C GLY A 184 -6.06 15.41 -6.57
N LYS A 185 -7.21 15.16 -5.94
CA LYS A 185 -7.31 14.60 -4.57
C LYS A 185 -6.45 13.36 -4.36
N SER A 186 -6.62 12.38 -5.24
CA SER A 186 -5.89 11.13 -5.23
C SER A 186 -4.41 11.31 -5.59
N SER A 187 -4.08 12.36 -6.36
CA SER A 187 -2.69 12.68 -6.71
C SER A 187 -1.92 13.23 -5.51
N ILE A 188 -2.57 14.02 -4.64
CA ILE A 188 -1.96 14.48 -3.39
C ILE A 188 -1.59 13.30 -2.52
N GLY A 189 -2.52 12.36 -2.29
CA GLY A 189 -2.27 11.18 -1.45
C GLY A 189 -1.13 10.30 -1.95
N ARG A 190 -1.05 10.09 -3.27
CA ARG A 190 0.05 9.31 -3.89
C ARG A 190 1.39 10.04 -3.85
N GLN A 191 1.41 11.36 -4.07
CA GLN A 191 2.67 12.12 -4.12
C GLN A 191 3.22 12.44 -2.72
N ILE A 192 2.37 12.77 -1.75
CA ILE A 192 2.80 13.14 -0.40
C ILE A 192 3.51 11.98 0.32
N HIS A 193 3.25 10.74 -0.07
CA HIS A 193 3.99 9.57 0.37
C HIS A 193 5.50 9.73 0.22
N ALA A 194 5.98 10.34 -0.87
CA ALA A 194 7.40 10.56 -1.11
C ALA A 194 8.05 11.57 -0.15
N ALA A 195 7.25 12.31 0.64
CA ALA A 195 7.76 13.16 1.71
C ALA A 195 8.24 12.34 2.92
N LEU A 196 7.71 11.13 3.11
CA LEU A 196 8.09 10.24 4.19
C LEU A 196 9.53 9.74 4.00
N GLN A 197 10.38 10.04 4.97
CA GLN A 197 11.76 9.57 4.99
C GLN A 197 11.90 8.30 5.82
N GLY A 198 13.03 7.64 5.63
CA GLY A 198 13.40 6.42 6.32
C GLY A 198 12.83 5.16 5.67
N ASP A 199 13.42 4.03 6.06
CA ASP A 199 13.03 2.70 5.64
C ASP A 199 12.58 1.91 6.86
N TYR A 200 11.75 0.90 6.64
CA TYR A 200 11.21 0.05 7.69
C TYR A 200 11.69 -1.39 7.50
N TRP A 201 11.95 -2.08 8.59
CA TRP A 201 12.05 -3.52 8.71
C TRP A 201 10.68 -4.10 8.98
N ILE A 202 10.25 -5.00 8.10
CA ILE A 202 9.06 -5.83 8.28
C ILE A 202 9.43 -7.30 8.11
N PRO A 203 8.77 -8.23 8.81
CA PRO A 203 9.01 -9.64 8.57
C PRO A 203 8.33 -10.11 7.27
N HIS A 204 8.83 -11.20 6.70
CA HIS A 204 8.10 -11.94 5.69
C HIS A 204 6.73 -12.38 6.22
N THR A 205 6.74 -13.00 7.40
CA THR A 205 5.56 -13.58 8.04
C THR A 205 5.62 -13.45 9.56
N ILE A 206 4.44 -13.45 10.19
CA ILE A 206 4.25 -13.34 11.64
C ILE A 206 3.67 -14.66 12.15
N ALA A 207 4.21 -15.18 13.24
CA ALA A 207 3.68 -16.33 13.96
C ALA A 207 2.69 -15.87 15.04
N VAL A 208 1.55 -16.53 15.07
CA VAL A 208 0.54 -16.41 16.13
C VAL A 208 0.07 -17.83 16.47
N ARG A 209 0.62 -18.42 17.55
CA ARG A 209 0.42 -19.84 17.84
C ARG A 209 0.83 -20.68 16.63
N ASN A 210 0.00 -21.65 16.26
CA ASN A 210 0.21 -22.55 15.12
C ASN A 210 -0.16 -21.92 13.76
N SER A 211 -0.52 -20.64 13.74
CA SER A 211 -0.94 -19.91 12.55
C SER A 211 0.15 -18.98 12.04
N VAL A 212 0.26 -18.88 10.72
CA VAL A 212 1.16 -17.95 10.04
C VAL A 212 0.34 -16.86 9.38
N ILE A 213 0.74 -15.60 9.57
CA ILE A 213 0.20 -14.44 8.87
C ILE A 213 1.27 -13.94 7.90
N ARG A 214 0.99 -13.96 6.60
CA ARG A 214 1.85 -13.37 5.58
C ARG A 214 1.70 -11.86 5.58
N LEU A 215 2.82 -11.14 5.71
CA LEU A 215 2.83 -9.69 5.76
C LEU A 215 3.52 -9.10 4.53
N TYR A 216 4.72 -9.57 4.23
CA TYR A 216 5.45 -9.10 3.05
C TYR A 216 4.72 -9.50 1.77
N ASP A 217 4.67 -8.55 0.86
CA ASP A 217 3.97 -8.62 -0.41
C ASP A 217 4.77 -7.79 -1.41
N GLU A 218 5.27 -8.45 -2.44
CA GLU A 218 6.16 -7.90 -3.46
C GLU A 218 5.49 -6.78 -4.28
N GLN A 219 4.15 -6.83 -4.38
CA GLN A 219 3.37 -5.83 -5.12
C GLN A 219 3.19 -4.53 -4.32
N VAL A 220 3.29 -4.62 -3.00
CA VAL A 220 3.10 -3.49 -2.07
C VAL A 220 4.43 -2.94 -1.57
N HIS A 221 5.37 -3.83 -1.26
CA HIS A 221 6.57 -3.51 -0.49
C HIS A 221 7.81 -3.47 -1.38
N HIS A 222 8.32 -2.27 -1.60
CA HIS A 222 9.58 -2.07 -2.31
C HIS A 222 10.78 -2.34 -1.41
N LYS A 223 11.46 -3.46 -1.64
CA LYS A 223 12.68 -3.86 -0.93
C LYS A 223 13.81 -2.85 -1.15
N VAL A 224 14.55 -2.57 -0.08
CA VAL A 224 15.78 -1.77 -0.10
C VAL A 224 16.94 -2.70 0.23
N GLU A 225 17.93 -2.78 -0.66
CA GLU A 225 19.08 -3.65 -0.47
C GLU A 225 19.93 -3.22 0.73
N VAL A 226 20.46 -4.21 1.44
CA VAL A 226 21.18 -4.04 2.71
C VAL A 226 22.65 -4.37 2.50
N GLY A 227 23.42 -3.36 2.07
CA GLY A 227 24.87 -3.48 1.87
C GLY A 227 25.26 -4.59 0.87
N ASN A 228 26.50 -5.10 1.00
CA ASN A 228 27.01 -6.20 0.17
C ASN A 228 26.55 -7.57 0.72
N GLU A 229 26.73 -8.66 -0.05
CA GLU A 229 26.33 -10.03 0.35
C GLU A 229 26.86 -10.47 1.73
N ARG A 230 28.09 -10.06 2.10
CA ARG A 230 28.67 -10.37 3.41
C ARG A 230 27.94 -9.71 4.59
N THR A 231 27.35 -8.54 4.36
CA THR A 231 26.57 -7.82 5.38
C THR A 231 25.16 -8.39 5.53
N ALA A 232 24.57 -8.89 4.44
CA ALA A 232 23.32 -9.65 4.50
C ALA A 232 23.47 -10.94 5.34
N ALA A 233 24.63 -11.60 5.33
CA ALA A 233 24.85 -12.80 6.12
C ALA A 233 24.74 -12.58 7.65
N VAL A 234 24.88 -11.34 8.14
CA VAL A 234 24.82 -11.00 9.58
C VAL A 234 23.42 -10.53 9.99
N THR A 235 22.59 -10.12 9.05
CA THR A 235 21.20 -9.70 9.31
C THR A 235 20.26 -10.89 9.38
N ASP A 236 19.25 -10.78 10.23
CA ASP A 236 18.14 -11.72 10.27
C ASP A 236 17.34 -11.65 8.96
N GLN A 237 17.51 -12.66 8.10
CA GLN A 237 16.88 -12.73 6.78
C GLN A 237 15.36 -12.95 6.85
N ARG A 238 14.78 -13.24 8.03
CA ARG A 238 13.33 -13.25 8.22
C ARG A 238 12.72 -11.84 8.13
N TRP A 239 13.56 -10.80 8.28
CA TRP A 239 13.20 -9.41 8.14
C TRP A 239 13.67 -8.84 6.80
N ILE A 240 12.87 -7.93 6.27
CA ILE A 240 13.11 -7.27 5.00
C ILE A 240 13.08 -5.78 5.25
N ARG A 241 14.11 -5.09 4.77
CA ARG A 241 14.11 -3.64 4.71
C ARG A 241 13.33 -3.18 3.50
N ILE A 242 12.35 -2.31 3.72
CA ILE A 242 11.45 -1.78 2.71
C ILE A 242 11.44 -0.26 2.77
N ARG A 243 11.17 0.39 1.65
CA ARG A 243 10.70 1.77 1.69
C ARG A 243 9.35 1.79 2.40
N ARG A 244 9.05 2.88 3.09
CA ARG A 244 7.74 3.05 3.74
C ARG A 244 6.63 2.80 2.71
N PRO A 245 5.63 1.95 2.99
CA PRO A 245 4.68 1.50 1.99
C PRO A 245 3.67 2.58 1.59
N LEU A 246 3.15 2.49 0.37
CA LEU A 246 1.95 3.21 -0.08
C LEU A 246 0.96 2.14 -0.53
N VAL A 247 -0.14 2.01 0.20
CA VAL A 247 -1.24 1.13 -0.21
C VAL A 247 -2.42 1.99 -0.61
N VAL A 248 -2.95 1.72 -1.79
CA VAL A 248 -4.11 2.44 -2.35
C VAL A 248 -5.24 1.44 -2.53
N VAL A 249 -6.41 1.78 -2.01
CA VAL A 249 -7.66 1.02 -2.16
C VAL A 249 -8.74 1.95 -2.70
N GLY A 250 -9.65 1.43 -3.53
CA GLY A 250 -10.75 2.19 -4.13
C GLY A 250 -12.13 1.68 -3.71
N GLY A 251 -13.09 1.80 -4.63
CA GLY A 251 -14.50 1.42 -4.43
C GLY A 251 -14.75 -0.07 -4.13
N GLU A 252 -13.74 -0.92 -4.27
CA GLU A 252 -13.75 -2.33 -3.91
C GLU A 252 -13.56 -2.60 -2.41
N LEU A 253 -13.27 -1.58 -1.60
CA LEU A 253 -13.03 -1.74 -0.18
C LEU A 253 -14.30 -2.20 0.55
N THR A 254 -14.18 -3.32 1.27
CA THR A 254 -15.20 -3.82 2.21
C THR A 254 -14.64 -3.93 3.62
N LEU A 255 -15.51 -4.13 4.62
CA LEU A 255 -15.07 -4.33 6.01
C LEU A 255 -14.24 -5.60 6.16
N GLU A 256 -14.64 -6.67 5.46
CA GLU A 256 -13.93 -7.95 5.47
C GLU A 256 -12.54 -7.83 4.87
N TYR A 257 -12.33 -6.89 3.93
CA TYR A 257 -11.01 -6.61 3.37
C TYR A 257 -10.06 -5.98 4.40
N LEU A 258 -10.58 -5.47 5.52
CA LEU A 258 -9.81 -4.94 6.66
C LEU A 258 -9.56 -5.99 7.76
N ASP A 259 -9.93 -7.26 7.53
CA ASP A 259 -9.67 -8.37 8.44
C ASP A 259 -8.59 -9.31 7.87
N LEU A 260 -8.08 -10.24 8.69
CA LEU A 260 -7.14 -11.25 8.24
C LEU A 260 -7.82 -12.19 7.24
N VAL A 261 -7.24 -12.32 6.04
CA VAL A 261 -7.81 -13.18 5.00
C VAL A 261 -7.29 -14.60 5.19
N TYR A 262 -8.13 -15.48 5.72
CA TYR A 262 -7.78 -16.89 5.92
C TYR A 262 -7.97 -17.70 4.64
N SER A 263 -6.98 -18.50 4.24
CA SER A 263 -7.13 -19.51 3.19
C SER A 263 -7.53 -20.85 3.80
N PRO A 264 -8.75 -21.38 3.57
CA PRO A 264 -9.13 -22.69 4.11
C PRO A 264 -8.29 -23.85 3.56
N THR A 265 -7.84 -23.73 2.30
CA THR A 265 -7.01 -24.75 1.65
C THR A 265 -5.58 -24.74 2.18
N LEU A 266 -4.98 -23.56 2.33
CA LEU A 266 -3.57 -23.43 2.74
C LEU A 266 -3.40 -23.28 4.26
N ARG A 267 -4.47 -22.96 4.98
CA ARG A 267 -4.56 -22.85 6.44
C ARG A 267 -3.57 -21.87 7.05
N TYR A 268 -3.33 -20.76 6.34
CA TYR A 268 -2.62 -19.59 6.84
C TYR A 268 -3.39 -18.32 6.47
N TYR A 269 -3.00 -17.18 7.04
CA TYR A 269 -3.64 -15.90 6.82
C TYR A 269 -2.78 -14.99 5.96
N GLU A 270 -3.43 -14.11 5.21
CA GLU A 270 -2.82 -12.95 4.55
C GLU A 270 -3.18 -11.68 5.34
N ALA A 271 -2.20 -10.80 5.54
CA ALA A 271 -2.41 -9.52 6.20
C ALA A 271 -3.28 -8.58 5.34
N PRO A 272 -4.23 -7.84 5.94
CA PRO A 272 -5.03 -6.86 5.22
C PRO A 272 -4.20 -5.64 4.75
N PRO A 273 -4.67 -4.89 3.75
CA PRO A 273 -3.95 -3.79 3.12
C PRO A 273 -3.49 -2.70 4.10
N HIS A 274 -4.31 -2.34 5.08
CA HIS A 274 -3.96 -1.30 6.05
C HIS A 274 -2.89 -1.76 7.06
N LEU A 275 -2.82 -3.07 7.35
CA LEU A 275 -1.72 -3.66 8.12
C LEU A 275 -0.44 -3.72 7.28
N LYS A 276 -0.53 -4.01 5.99
CA LYS A 276 0.60 -3.94 5.04
C LYS A 276 1.12 -2.50 4.87
N SER A 277 0.26 -1.50 5.01
CA SER A 277 0.63 -0.09 4.88
C SER A 277 1.28 0.52 6.13
N ASN A 278 1.55 -0.28 7.16
CA ASN A 278 2.00 0.21 8.46
C ASN A 278 3.33 0.99 8.35
N GLY A 279 3.44 2.10 9.08
CA GLY A 279 4.55 3.04 8.94
C GLY A 279 4.50 3.89 7.67
N GLY A 280 3.59 3.64 6.73
CA GLY A 280 3.51 4.35 5.45
C GLY A 280 2.25 5.19 5.29
N VAL A 281 1.69 5.17 4.08
CA VAL A 281 0.41 5.81 3.72
C VAL A 281 -0.60 4.74 3.35
N PHE A 282 -1.81 4.87 3.90
CA PHE A 282 -2.99 4.12 3.47
C PHE A 282 -3.97 5.10 2.80
N LEU A 283 -4.09 5.02 1.48
CA LEU A 283 -4.94 5.91 0.68
C LEU A 283 -6.22 5.17 0.31
N VAL A 284 -7.35 5.70 0.77
CA VAL A 284 -8.68 5.29 0.34
C VAL A 284 -9.17 6.29 -0.71
N ASP A 285 -9.19 5.86 -1.96
CA ASP A 285 -9.57 6.64 -3.14
C ASP A 285 -11.05 6.46 -3.47
N ASP A 286 -11.66 7.45 -4.11
CA ASP A 286 -13.08 7.46 -4.48
C ASP A 286 -14.06 7.09 -3.34
N PHE A 287 -13.73 7.53 -2.13
CA PHE A 287 -14.50 7.22 -0.94
C PHE A 287 -15.93 7.75 -1.03
N GLY A 288 -16.93 6.93 -0.67
CA GLY A 288 -18.35 7.19 -0.87
C GLY A 288 -18.98 6.44 -2.04
N ARG A 289 -18.22 5.61 -2.77
CA ARG A 289 -18.69 4.80 -3.92
C ARG A 289 -18.62 3.29 -3.64
N GLU A 290 -18.28 2.92 -2.42
CA GLU A 290 -18.19 1.55 -1.96
C GLU A 290 -19.57 0.92 -1.79
N ARG A 291 -19.60 -0.42 -1.75
CA ARG A 291 -20.81 -1.17 -1.40
C ARG A 291 -21.18 -1.01 0.09
N VAL A 292 -20.19 -0.70 0.93
CA VAL A 292 -20.35 -0.52 2.37
C VAL A 292 -20.65 0.95 2.67
N SER A 293 -21.42 1.22 3.73
CA SER A 293 -21.64 2.60 4.18
C SER A 293 -20.31 3.26 4.55
N PRO A 294 -20.03 4.49 4.05
CA PRO A 294 -18.85 5.26 4.45
C PRO A 294 -18.71 5.39 5.96
N MET A 295 -19.83 5.54 6.68
CA MET A 295 -19.85 5.60 8.14
C MET A 295 -19.28 4.33 8.80
N GLN A 296 -19.59 3.15 8.26
CA GLN A 296 -19.10 1.88 8.82
C GLN A 296 -17.59 1.74 8.62
N LEU A 297 -17.07 2.10 7.46
CA LEU A 297 -15.62 2.13 7.18
C LEU A 297 -14.91 3.12 8.09
N LEU A 298 -15.46 4.31 8.26
CA LEU A 298 -14.94 5.32 9.18
C LEU A 298 -14.89 4.81 10.63
N ASN A 299 -15.97 4.19 11.12
CA ASN A 299 -16.03 3.59 12.45
C ASN A 299 -14.95 2.52 12.66
N ARG A 300 -14.65 1.72 11.62
CA ARG A 300 -13.59 0.70 11.66
C ARG A 300 -12.19 1.31 11.81
N PHE A 301 -11.97 2.55 11.36
CA PHE A 301 -10.69 3.25 11.46
C PHE A 301 -10.50 4.05 12.76
N ILE A 302 -11.54 4.25 13.59
CA ILE A 302 -11.45 5.02 14.85
C ILE A 302 -10.34 4.47 15.75
N THR A 303 -10.38 3.17 16.05
CA THR A 303 -9.43 2.53 16.97
C THR A 303 -7.97 2.67 16.48
N PRO A 304 -7.64 2.32 15.22
CA PRO A 304 -6.32 2.62 14.64
C PRO A 304 -5.88 4.08 14.76
N MET A 305 -6.79 5.02 14.49
CA MET A 305 -6.47 6.45 14.46
C MET A 305 -6.24 7.03 15.85
N GLU A 306 -7.04 6.65 16.85
CA GLU A 306 -6.99 7.20 18.21
C GLU A 306 -5.96 6.50 19.09
N HIS A 307 -5.84 5.18 18.94
CA HIS A 307 -5.06 4.37 19.87
C HIS A 307 -3.79 3.76 19.25
N HIS A 308 -3.57 3.94 17.95
CA HIS A 308 -2.40 3.45 17.23
C HIS A 308 -2.18 1.93 17.33
N PHE A 309 -3.28 1.19 17.45
CA PHE A 309 -3.31 -0.26 17.32
C PHE A 309 -4.60 -0.70 16.64
N ASP A 310 -4.60 -1.93 16.15
CA ASP A 310 -5.79 -2.58 15.63
C ASP A 310 -5.95 -4.00 16.20
N TYR A 311 -7.18 -4.50 16.19
CA TYR A 311 -7.49 -5.87 16.56
C TYR A 311 -7.77 -6.70 15.31
N PHE A 312 -7.18 -7.88 15.28
CA PHE A 312 -7.45 -8.87 14.24
C PHE A 312 -7.93 -10.16 14.87
N THR A 313 -8.90 -10.81 14.23
CA THR A 313 -9.50 -12.06 14.72
C THR A 313 -9.06 -13.22 13.83
N LEU A 314 -8.50 -14.26 14.43
CA LEU A 314 -8.18 -15.51 13.73
C LEU A 314 -9.46 -16.34 13.56
N SER A 315 -9.45 -17.30 12.64
CA SER A 315 -10.56 -18.25 12.45
C SER A 315 -10.83 -19.13 13.68
N THR A 316 -9.89 -19.19 14.63
CA THR A 316 -10.08 -19.81 15.96
C THR A 316 -10.91 -18.96 16.92
N GLY A 317 -11.24 -17.72 16.55
CA GLY A 317 -11.87 -16.71 17.42
C GLY A 317 -10.88 -15.94 18.31
N GLN A 318 -9.59 -16.32 18.32
CA GLN A 318 -8.56 -15.59 19.05
C GLN A 318 -8.39 -14.19 18.46
N LYS A 319 -8.42 -13.17 19.33
CA LYS A 319 -8.09 -11.80 18.97
C LYS A 319 -6.63 -11.50 19.27
N ILE A 320 -5.94 -10.88 18.31
CA ILE A 320 -4.60 -10.33 18.48
C ILE A 320 -4.67 -8.81 18.35
N GLN A 321 -3.76 -8.13 19.04
CA GLN A 321 -3.59 -6.69 18.96
C GLN A 321 -2.25 -6.40 18.29
N VAL A 322 -2.24 -5.51 17.29
CA VAL A 322 -1.04 -5.15 16.54
C VAL A 322 -0.90 -3.62 16.53
N PRO A 323 0.29 -3.06 16.86
CA PRO A 323 0.53 -1.64 16.68
C PRO A 323 0.33 -1.22 15.23
N LEU A 324 -0.40 -0.14 15.00
CA LEU A 324 -0.76 0.32 13.67
C LEU A 324 -0.67 1.84 13.60
N ARG A 325 0.26 2.33 12.79
CA ARG A 325 0.51 3.75 12.57
C ARG A 325 0.87 4.00 11.11
N HIS A 326 -0.14 4.25 10.31
CA HIS A 326 -0.01 4.78 8.95
C HIS A 326 -0.68 6.15 8.87
N VAL A 327 -0.31 6.95 7.87
CA VAL A 327 -1.09 8.14 7.52
C VAL A 327 -2.30 7.68 6.70
N LEU A 328 -3.49 7.74 7.30
CA LEU A 328 -4.74 7.47 6.57
C LEU A 328 -5.11 8.69 5.74
N ILE A 329 -5.18 8.53 4.41
CA ILE A 329 -5.63 9.56 3.49
C ILE A 329 -6.94 9.09 2.88
N ILE A 330 -7.99 9.90 2.99
CA ILE A 330 -9.28 9.61 2.37
C ILE A 330 -9.53 10.66 1.31
N ALA A 331 -9.71 10.24 0.06
CA ALA A 331 -10.07 11.10 -1.06
C ALA A 331 -11.53 10.85 -1.45
N THR A 332 -12.36 11.89 -1.40
CA THR A 332 -13.80 11.78 -1.70
C THR A 332 -14.32 12.95 -2.53
N ASN A 333 -15.41 12.70 -3.27
CA ASN A 333 -16.19 13.76 -3.92
C ASN A 333 -17.32 14.28 -3.01
N LEU A 334 -17.60 13.60 -1.90
CA LEU A 334 -18.64 13.95 -0.95
C LEU A 334 -18.13 15.01 0.04
N SER A 335 -19.03 15.86 0.53
CA SER A 335 -18.66 16.79 1.60
C SER A 335 -18.53 16.02 2.93
N PRO A 336 -17.63 16.42 3.84
CA PRO A 336 -17.44 15.70 5.11
C PRO A 336 -18.73 15.53 5.92
N GLU A 337 -19.66 16.49 5.84
CA GLU A 337 -20.94 16.49 6.54
C GLU A 337 -21.95 15.47 5.97
N THR A 338 -21.79 15.10 4.69
CA THR A 338 -22.63 14.07 4.06
C THR A 338 -22.11 12.66 4.33
N VAL A 339 -20.81 12.55 4.62
CA VAL A 339 -20.13 11.26 4.84
C VAL A 339 -20.29 10.80 6.29
N THR A 340 -20.29 11.71 7.26
CA THR A 340 -20.29 11.34 8.68
C THR A 340 -20.83 12.43 9.61
N ASP A 341 -20.97 12.07 10.88
CA ASP A 341 -21.53 12.94 11.91
C ASP A 341 -20.49 13.95 12.47
N PRO A 342 -20.95 15.01 13.15
CA PRO A 342 -20.07 15.99 13.77
C PRO A 342 -19.13 15.42 14.85
N ALA A 343 -19.46 14.29 15.48
CA ALA A 343 -18.63 13.69 16.51
C ALA A 343 -17.41 12.98 15.90
N PHE A 344 -17.60 12.29 14.78
CA PHE A 344 -16.53 11.65 14.01
C PHE A 344 -15.62 12.70 13.37
N LEU A 345 -16.19 13.78 12.85
CA LEU A 345 -15.43 14.90 12.29
C LEU A 345 -14.38 15.47 13.27
N ARG A 346 -14.63 15.43 14.59
CA ARG A 346 -13.67 15.86 15.62
C ARG A 346 -12.47 14.91 15.80
N ARG A 347 -12.63 13.65 15.39
CA ARG A 347 -11.61 12.59 15.49
C ARG A 347 -10.76 12.51 14.23
N MET A 348 -11.22 13.10 13.13
CA MET A 348 -10.40 13.27 11.93
C MET A 348 -9.26 14.25 12.17
N GLY A 349 -8.12 14.00 11.55
CA GLY A 349 -6.96 14.88 11.58
C GLY A 349 -7.19 16.17 10.77
N TYR A 350 -6.54 16.26 9.62
CA TYR A 350 -6.59 17.43 8.75
C TYR A 350 -7.64 17.26 7.67
N ARG A 351 -8.29 18.37 7.31
CA ARG A 351 -9.25 18.43 6.20
C ARG A 351 -8.72 19.40 5.15
N LEU A 352 -8.69 18.94 3.92
CA LEU A 352 -8.20 19.68 2.78
C LEU A 352 -9.28 19.70 1.69
N MET A 353 -9.86 20.87 1.46
CA MET A 353 -10.73 21.10 0.32
C MET A 353 -9.87 21.45 -0.89
N LEU A 354 -10.05 20.72 -1.99
CA LEU A 354 -9.51 21.07 -3.30
C LEU A 354 -10.63 21.63 -4.17
N GLU A 355 -10.60 22.94 -4.34
CA GLU A 355 -11.54 23.69 -5.18
C GLU A 355 -11.16 23.56 -6.66
N ALA A 356 -12.03 24.09 -7.53
CA ALA A 356 -11.68 24.30 -8.93
C ALA A 356 -10.44 25.21 -9.06
N PRO A 357 -9.52 24.94 -9.99
CA PRO A 357 -8.35 25.76 -10.19
C PRO A 357 -8.75 27.17 -10.68
N THR A 358 -8.01 28.18 -10.25
CA THR A 358 -8.13 29.52 -10.86
C THR A 358 -7.61 29.50 -12.30
N PRO A 359 -7.98 30.47 -13.16
CA PRO A 359 -7.46 30.58 -14.51
C PRO A 359 -5.92 30.58 -14.58
N GLU A 360 -5.25 31.19 -13.61
CA GLU A 360 -3.79 31.22 -13.50
C GLU A 360 -3.24 29.83 -13.16
N GLN A 361 -3.87 29.13 -12.21
CA GLN A 361 -3.50 27.76 -11.85
C GLN A 361 -3.70 26.81 -13.02
N TYR A 362 -4.85 26.89 -13.71
CA TYR A 362 -5.16 26.11 -14.91
C TYR A 362 -4.10 26.32 -15.99
N SER A 363 -3.74 27.57 -16.27
CA SER A 363 -2.68 27.94 -17.22
C SER A 363 -1.33 27.33 -16.84
N LYS A 364 -0.98 27.36 -15.56
CA LYS A 364 0.26 26.78 -15.04
C LYS A 364 0.28 25.25 -15.19
N ILE A 365 -0.84 24.57 -14.92
CA ILE A 365 -0.97 23.12 -15.12
C ILE A 365 -0.79 22.78 -16.60
N PHE A 366 -1.48 23.50 -17.49
CA PHE A 366 -1.42 23.28 -18.94
C PHE A 366 0.00 23.42 -19.48
N LYS A 367 0.68 24.54 -19.18
CA LYS A 367 2.07 24.78 -19.61
C LYS A 367 3.04 23.75 -19.04
N SER A 368 2.91 23.40 -17.76
CA SER A 368 3.77 22.43 -17.09
C SER A 368 3.63 21.04 -17.72
N TYR A 369 2.40 20.62 -18.04
CA TYR A 369 2.14 19.33 -18.69
C TYR A 369 2.63 19.31 -20.14
N ALA A 370 2.35 20.35 -20.93
CA ALA A 370 2.81 20.46 -22.31
C ALA A 370 4.35 20.44 -22.40
N LYS A 371 5.04 21.18 -21.51
CA LYS A 371 6.50 21.23 -21.45
C LYS A 371 7.12 19.86 -21.15
N LYS A 372 6.48 19.03 -20.30
CA LYS A 372 6.92 17.66 -20.03
C LYS A 372 6.85 16.75 -21.27
N HIS A 373 5.98 17.07 -22.23
CA HIS A 373 5.86 16.38 -23.51
C HIS A 373 6.60 17.10 -24.65
N GLY A 374 7.47 18.06 -24.32
CA GLY A 374 8.32 18.74 -25.29
C GLY A 374 7.63 19.84 -26.11
N VAL A 375 6.46 20.32 -25.68
CA VAL A 375 5.70 21.36 -26.39
C VAL A 375 5.58 22.63 -25.56
N GLU A 376 5.90 23.76 -26.17
CA GLU A 376 5.62 25.08 -25.60
C GLU A 376 4.27 25.61 -26.09
N VAL A 377 3.50 26.15 -25.16
CA VAL A 377 2.14 26.65 -25.43
C VAL A 377 2.12 28.15 -25.17
N SER A 378 1.71 28.90 -26.18
CA SER A 378 1.57 30.37 -26.10
C SER A 378 0.43 30.79 -25.18
N ASP A 379 0.59 31.93 -24.50
CA ASP A 379 -0.45 32.50 -23.63
C ASP A 379 -1.76 32.84 -24.36
N SER A 380 -1.69 33.22 -25.64
CA SER A 380 -2.86 33.50 -26.47
C SER A 380 -3.75 32.27 -26.65
N LEU A 381 -3.15 31.09 -26.85
CA LEU A 381 -3.87 29.82 -27.01
C LEU A 381 -4.62 29.46 -25.72
N ILE A 382 -3.95 29.61 -24.57
CA ILE A 382 -4.55 29.32 -23.26
C ILE A 382 -5.67 30.31 -22.95
N ALA A 383 -5.48 31.60 -23.26
CA ALA A 383 -6.52 32.60 -23.13
C ALA A 383 -7.77 32.24 -23.97
N GLY A 384 -7.58 31.73 -25.19
CA GLY A 384 -8.67 31.23 -26.03
C GLY A 384 -9.42 30.05 -25.41
N ILE A 385 -8.71 29.09 -24.80
CA ILE A 385 -9.32 27.97 -24.07
C ILE A 385 -10.13 28.48 -22.86
N LEU A 386 -9.55 29.38 -22.05
CA LEU A 386 -10.21 29.94 -20.87
C LEU A 386 -11.45 30.77 -21.24
N GLU A 387 -11.41 31.50 -22.35
CA GLU A 387 -12.59 32.19 -22.89
C GLU A 387 -13.69 31.19 -23.25
N ARG A 388 -13.32 30.07 -23.87
CA ARG A 388 -14.27 29.02 -24.23
C ARG A 388 -14.98 28.44 -23.02
N TYR A 389 -14.23 28.11 -21.96
CA TYR A 389 -14.82 27.69 -20.68
C TYR A 389 -15.85 28.69 -20.16
N ARG A 390 -15.53 29.99 -20.21
CA ARG A 390 -16.45 31.06 -19.80
C ARG A 390 -17.69 31.14 -20.70
N SER A 391 -17.50 31.05 -22.01
CA SER A 391 -18.59 31.14 -23.00
C SER A 391 -19.56 29.96 -22.94
N GLU A 392 -19.07 28.78 -22.58
CA GLU A 392 -19.86 27.55 -22.44
C GLU A 392 -20.37 27.32 -20.99
N ASP A 393 -20.13 28.27 -20.07
CA ASP A 393 -20.49 28.19 -18.64
C ASP A 393 -19.98 26.90 -17.96
N ARG A 394 -18.72 26.54 -18.24
CA ARG A 394 -18.08 25.33 -17.72
C ARG A 394 -17.12 25.66 -16.57
N GLU A 395 -17.23 24.90 -15.49
CA GLU A 395 -16.28 24.97 -14.37
C GLU A 395 -14.93 24.35 -14.76
N LEU A 396 -13.83 25.00 -14.37
CA LEU A 396 -12.48 24.49 -14.62
C LEU A 396 -12.19 23.27 -13.73
N ARG A 397 -11.47 22.27 -14.26
CA ARG A 397 -10.94 21.16 -13.46
C ARG A 397 -9.44 20.98 -13.67
N ALA A 398 -8.73 20.60 -12.61
CA ALA A 398 -7.27 20.46 -12.67
C ALA A 398 -6.79 19.30 -13.57
N CYS A 399 -7.64 18.32 -13.89
CA CYS A 399 -7.31 17.20 -14.78
C CYS A 399 -7.46 17.56 -16.27
N GLU A 400 -8.35 18.48 -16.61
CA GLU A 400 -8.71 18.79 -18.00
C GLU A 400 -7.54 19.27 -18.87
N PRO A 401 -6.56 20.06 -18.38
CA PRO A 401 -5.38 20.38 -19.16
C PRO A 401 -4.64 19.13 -19.66
N ARG A 402 -4.51 18.12 -18.80
CA ARG A 402 -3.87 16.85 -19.15
C ARG A 402 -4.70 16.08 -20.15
N ASP A 403 -6.01 15.98 -19.91
CA ASP A 403 -6.90 15.22 -20.78
C ASP A 403 -6.96 15.83 -22.19
N LEU A 404 -7.02 17.16 -22.30
CA LEU A 404 -6.97 17.88 -23.58
C LEU A 404 -5.64 17.66 -24.31
N ILE A 405 -4.50 17.67 -23.60
CA ILE A 405 -3.18 17.43 -24.22
C ILE A 405 -3.03 15.97 -24.66
N GLU A 406 -3.50 14.99 -23.88
CA GLU A 406 -3.48 13.59 -24.30
C GLU A 406 -4.40 13.35 -25.51
N ARG A 407 -5.58 14.00 -25.57
CA ARG A 407 -6.42 13.98 -26.78
C ARG A 407 -5.73 14.61 -27.98
N ALA A 408 -5.07 15.76 -27.80
CA ALA A 408 -4.27 16.38 -28.85
C ALA A 408 -3.15 15.44 -29.35
N ARG A 409 -2.53 14.69 -28.43
CA ARG A 409 -1.53 13.67 -28.75
C ARG A 409 -2.11 12.51 -29.57
N ASP A 410 -3.27 11.99 -29.17
CA ASP A 410 -3.98 10.95 -29.91
C ASP A 410 -4.28 11.41 -31.35
N ILE A 411 -4.73 12.66 -31.52
CA ILE A 411 -5.03 13.27 -32.83
C ILE A 411 -3.78 13.41 -33.69
N CYS A 412 -2.67 13.92 -33.12
CA CYS A 412 -1.41 14.07 -33.86
C CYS A 412 -0.84 12.71 -34.27
N ARG A 413 -0.89 11.72 -33.37
CA ARG A 413 -0.45 10.35 -33.65
C ARG A 413 -1.28 9.70 -34.76
N PHE A 414 -2.60 9.88 -34.76
CA PHE A 414 -3.46 9.39 -35.83
C PHE A 414 -3.13 10.00 -37.19
N ARG A 415 -2.55 11.20 -37.20
CA ARG A 415 -2.16 11.94 -38.42
C ARG A 415 -0.67 11.75 -38.77
N ASP A 416 0.04 10.83 -38.12
CA ASP A 416 1.48 10.62 -38.26
C ASP A 416 2.30 11.92 -38.09
N LYS A 417 1.87 12.79 -37.18
CA LYS A 417 2.55 14.05 -36.85
C LYS A 417 3.11 14.05 -35.42
N PRO A 418 4.20 14.79 -35.16
CA PRO A 418 4.64 15.05 -33.79
C PRO A 418 3.55 15.80 -33.00
N LEU A 419 3.62 15.76 -31.67
CA LEU A 419 2.67 16.47 -30.82
C LEU A 419 2.79 17.98 -31.09
N GLU A 420 1.73 18.55 -31.64
CA GLU A 420 1.58 19.99 -31.86
C GLU A 420 0.25 20.45 -31.26
N ILE A 421 0.30 21.48 -30.41
CA ILE A 421 -0.90 22.04 -29.76
C ILE A 421 -1.29 23.31 -30.53
N THR A 422 -1.99 23.13 -31.65
CA THR A 422 -2.54 24.21 -32.47
C THR A 422 -4.03 24.42 -32.18
N PRO A 423 -4.61 25.58 -32.56
CA PRO A 423 -6.05 25.82 -32.42
C PRO A 423 -6.91 24.69 -33.05
N ASP A 424 -6.54 24.23 -34.25
CA ASP A 424 -7.29 23.18 -34.96
C ASP A 424 -7.24 21.83 -34.25
N VAL A 425 -6.08 21.47 -33.69
CA VAL A 425 -5.94 20.22 -32.92
C VAL A 425 -6.73 20.31 -31.62
N LEU A 426 -6.68 21.46 -30.95
CA LEU A 426 -7.43 21.69 -29.71
C LEU A 426 -8.94 21.72 -29.94
N GLU A 427 -9.43 22.21 -31.07
CA GLU A 427 -10.86 22.19 -31.40
C GLU A 427 -11.39 20.76 -31.45
N ILE A 428 -10.63 19.87 -32.10
CA ILE A 428 -10.97 18.45 -32.21
C ILE A 428 -10.83 17.77 -30.85
N ALA A 429 -9.77 18.08 -30.09
CA ALA A 429 -9.57 17.56 -28.74
C ALA A 429 -10.71 17.96 -27.80
N TRP A 430 -11.14 19.23 -27.86
CA TRP A 430 -12.26 19.76 -27.08
C TRP A 430 -13.56 19.03 -27.41
N THR A 431 -13.89 18.95 -28.69
CA THR A 431 -15.13 18.29 -29.17
C THR A 431 -15.13 16.79 -28.82
N GLY A 432 -13.99 16.12 -28.95
CA GLY A 432 -13.84 14.71 -28.59
C GLY A 432 -13.92 14.45 -27.08
N TYR A 433 -13.50 15.41 -26.24
CA TYR A 433 -13.50 15.27 -24.79
C TYR A 433 -14.83 15.68 -24.14
N PHE A 434 -15.37 16.84 -24.51
CA PHE A 434 -16.61 17.38 -23.94
C PHE A 434 -17.88 16.99 -24.70
N GLY A 435 -17.71 16.34 -25.86
CA GLY A 435 -18.79 16.08 -26.81
C GLY A 435 -19.13 17.30 -27.66
N THR A 436 -19.83 17.08 -28.77
CA THR A 436 -20.44 18.15 -29.55
C THR A 436 -21.54 18.80 -28.70
N ALA A 437 -21.34 20.04 -28.25
CA ALA A 437 -22.42 20.83 -27.66
C ALA A 437 -23.58 20.87 -28.67
N GLY A 438 -24.68 20.18 -28.35
CA GLY A 438 -25.88 20.23 -29.15
C GLY A 438 -26.41 21.66 -29.20
N LEU A 439 -26.51 22.21 -30.41
CA LEU A 439 -27.49 23.24 -30.72
C LEU A 439 -28.86 22.79 -30.17
N GLY A 440 -29.37 23.45 -29.13
CA GLY A 440 -30.79 23.32 -28.77
C GLY A 440 -31.17 23.48 -27.30
N SER A 441 -31.22 24.73 -26.82
CA SER A 441 -32.26 25.15 -25.84
C SER A 441 -32.45 26.67 -25.85
N ARG A 442 -32.72 27.22 -27.03
CA ARG A 442 -33.44 28.50 -27.16
C ARG A 442 -34.49 28.35 -28.27
N HIS A 443 -35.69 27.93 -27.89
CA HIS A 443 -36.97 28.53 -28.33
C HIS A 443 -38.12 27.74 -27.70
N GLY A 444 -38.91 28.43 -26.88
CA GLY A 444 -40.31 28.06 -26.72
C GLY A 444 -41.07 28.53 -27.96
N MET A 445 -41.85 27.63 -28.57
CA MET A 445 -43.19 27.89 -29.07
C MET A 445 -43.76 26.59 -29.67
N ASP A 446 -45.08 26.48 -29.51
CA ASP A 446 -46.00 25.40 -29.87
C ASP A 446 -45.70 24.61 -31.16
N SER A 447 -46.04 23.30 -31.13
CA SER A 447 -47.11 22.69 -31.94
C SER A 447 -47.03 21.13 -31.90
N PRO A 448 -47.97 20.35 -32.46
CA PRO A 448 -48.90 19.51 -31.69
C PRO A 448 -48.56 18.00 -31.75
N LYS A 449 -49.16 17.23 -30.84
CA LYS A 449 -49.10 15.75 -30.78
C LYS A 449 -49.38 15.08 -32.13
N PRO A 450 -48.60 14.08 -32.58
CA PRO A 450 -49.04 13.18 -33.62
C PRO A 450 -49.80 11.99 -33.04
N ALA A 451 -50.75 11.53 -33.85
CA ALA A 451 -51.74 10.50 -33.58
C ALA A 451 -51.14 9.08 -33.51
N VAL A 452 -51.86 8.23 -32.78
CA VAL A 452 -51.73 6.77 -32.75
C VAL A 452 -51.97 6.21 -34.15
N VAL A 453 -51.05 5.39 -34.65
CA VAL A 453 -51.29 4.51 -35.80
C VAL A 453 -50.79 3.12 -35.45
N GLU A 454 -51.72 2.16 -35.54
CA GLU A 454 -51.58 0.74 -35.25
C GLU A 454 -50.51 0.07 -36.13
N ALA A 455 -49.67 -0.75 -35.51
CA ALA A 455 -48.76 -1.65 -36.20
C ALA A 455 -49.50 -2.93 -36.60
N SER A 456 -49.84 -3.04 -37.88
CA SER A 456 -50.09 -4.33 -38.53
C SER A 456 -48.76 -4.87 -39.03
N GLY A 457 -48.50 -6.15 -38.72
CA GLY A 457 -47.20 -6.79 -38.95
C GLY A 457 -46.88 -7.06 -40.43
N ILE A 458 -45.65 -7.51 -40.67
CA ILE A 458 -45.24 -8.47 -41.69
C ILE A 458 -43.82 -8.96 -41.33
N THR A 459 -43.73 -10.24 -41.00
CA THR A 459 -42.54 -11.10 -41.08
C THR A 459 -42.16 -11.28 -42.55
N VAL A 460 -40.88 -11.29 -42.94
CA VAL A 460 -40.29 -12.25 -43.92
C VAL A 460 -38.75 -12.16 -43.90
N HIS A 461 -38.14 -13.34 -43.69
CA HIS A 461 -36.76 -13.84 -43.91
C HIS A 461 -35.58 -13.29 -43.11
#